data_AF-A0A2E3Q0R3-F1
#
_entry.id   AF-A0A2E3Q0R3-F1
#
_cell.length_a   1.000
_cell.length_b   1.000
_cell.length_c   1.000
_cell.angle_alpha   90.00
_cell.angle_beta   90.00
_cell.angle_gamma   90.00
#
_symmetry.space_group_name_H-M   'P 1'
#
loop_
_entity.id
_entity.type
_entity.pdbx_description
1 polymer ?
#
loop_
_entity_poly.entity_id
_entity_poly.type
_entity_poly.pdbx_seq_one_letter_code
_entity_poly.pdbx_strand_id
1 'polypeptide(L)'
;MLACLALCLGATVADDPLPDPDDRPADLGKPVQVYLMLGQSNMLGFGKVAGRNDGTLEHATKVKGLYPYLVDEDGEWTIRNDVRLVHVQGSGLGGGRILHDEFLTVKGARIGPEIAVGHHLGHAIEAPVLLLKSCIGNRSLGWDLLPPGSEGYEFNGNTHAGYRESPLSWKTGTRPQPIGWYAGMQYDGDIARARKVLDSLATHYPGSRGYEVAGFFWWQGDKDRYVEAHARRYEENLVRLIGELRREFEAPDAPFVLATLGQTERGADGNDGLILDAMLAVDGDRGRHPDFKDNVATVYAHPLSRGGASNSHYGGHAETYLNVGEAMGRAMVELRSRASREAEPERSRNGGKTSVERERWEVDGFERTALIHLPPLTPGEQAPLVFAWHGHGGTARGFFRNLGIQKHWPEAIVVYPQGLPTRTKLTDPEGRRSGWASDVGDGPNRDLRFFDVMLEDLVGRGIVDPELVYSTGHSNGGGFTYTLLMERGNRLGAV
;
A
#
# COMPACT_ATOMS: atom_id res chain seq x y z
N MET A 1 -40.38 13.69 -18.14
CA MET A 1 -39.08 14.11 -17.57
C MET A 1 -38.94 13.45 -16.20
N LEU A 2 -38.33 12.26 -16.16
CA LEU A 2 -37.98 11.59 -14.90
C LEU A 2 -36.60 12.10 -14.48
N ALA A 3 -36.52 12.70 -13.30
CA ALA A 3 -35.28 13.11 -12.69
C ALA A 3 -34.55 11.88 -12.12
N CYS A 4 -33.38 11.56 -12.69
CA CYS A 4 -32.45 10.60 -12.11
C CYS A 4 -31.81 11.23 -10.86
N LEU A 5 -32.26 10.82 -9.67
CA LEU A 5 -31.49 10.97 -8.44
C LEU A 5 -30.31 9.99 -8.52
N ALA A 6 -29.12 10.50 -8.80
CA ALA A 6 -27.88 9.78 -8.56
C ALA A 6 -27.63 9.77 -7.04
N LEU A 7 -27.91 8.63 -6.38
CA LEU A 7 -27.39 8.38 -5.04
C LEU A 7 -25.89 8.12 -5.15
N CYS A 8 -25.09 9.11 -4.78
CA CYS A 8 -23.68 8.92 -4.44
C CYS A 8 -23.59 8.08 -3.17
N LEU A 9 -23.47 6.75 -3.33
CA LEU A 9 -23.00 5.88 -2.27
C LEU A 9 -21.50 6.11 -2.08
N GLY A 10 -21.16 7.06 -1.21
CA GLY A 10 -19.86 7.09 -0.55
C GLY A 10 -19.77 5.88 0.37
N ALA A 11 -19.29 4.76 -0.16
CA ALA A 11 -18.88 3.63 0.67
C ALA A 11 -17.54 3.98 1.32
N THR A 12 -17.58 4.51 2.54
CA THR A 12 -16.46 4.35 3.47
C THR A 12 -16.48 2.90 3.92
N VAL A 13 -15.75 2.03 3.23
CA VAL A 13 -15.22 0.85 3.93
C VAL A 13 -14.26 1.44 4.96
N ALA A 14 -14.62 1.37 6.23
CA ALA A 14 -13.63 1.56 7.29
C ALA A 14 -12.69 0.37 7.14
N ASP A 15 -11.58 0.57 6.45
CA ASP A 15 -10.50 -0.43 6.40
C ASP A 15 -10.05 -0.71 7.83
N ASP A 16 -9.76 -1.98 8.13
CA ASP A 16 -9.22 -2.37 9.42
C ASP A 16 -7.96 -1.53 9.71
N PRO A 17 -7.79 -1.02 10.94
CA PRO A 17 -6.59 -0.28 11.30
C PRO A 17 -5.36 -1.14 11.05
N LEU A 18 -4.26 -0.52 10.61
CA LEU A 18 -2.97 -1.23 10.51
C LEU A 18 -2.66 -1.92 11.85
N PRO A 19 -2.09 -3.13 11.82
CA PRO A 19 -1.63 -3.78 13.03
C PRO A 19 -0.42 -3.04 13.61
N ASP A 20 -0.13 -3.31 14.87
CA ASP A 20 1.11 -2.88 15.49
C ASP A 20 2.31 -3.48 14.75
N PRO A 21 3.46 -2.78 14.71
CA PRO A 21 4.69 -3.37 14.22
C PRO A 21 5.01 -4.67 14.95
N ASP A 22 5.46 -5.69 14.21
CA ASP A 22 5.72 -7.03 14.75
C ASP A 22 7.12 -7.20 15.37
N ASP A 23 7.81 -6.07 15.60
CA ASP A 23 9.20 -5.94 16.04
C ASP A 23 10.26 -6.68 15.21
N ARG A 24 9.88 -7.35 14.11
CA ARG A 24 10.82 -8.12 13.30
C ARG A 24 11.75 -7.19 12.51
N PRO A 25 13.05 -7.50 12.45
CA PRO A 25 13.94 -6.78 11.54
C PRO A 25 13.61 -7.15 10.09
N ALA A 26 13.92 -6.25 9.16
CA ALA A 26 13.79 -6.54 7.73
C ALA A 26 14.70 -7.71 7.28
N ASP A 27 14.28 -8.41 6.22
CA ASP A 27 15.11 -9.43 5.56
C ASP A 27 16.24 -8.79 4.74
N LEU A 28 17.40 -8.59 5.37
CA LEU A 28 18.61 -8.05 4.74
C LEU A 28 19.21 -8.96 3.64
N GLY A 29 18.62 -10.13 3.40
CA GLY A 29 18.89 -10.94 2.21
C GLY A 29 18.36 -10.30 0.92
N LYS A 30 17.34 -9.42 1.02
CA LYS A 30 16.72 -8.72 -0.10
C LYS A 30 17.32 -7.31 -0.31
N PRO A 31 17.31 -6.77 -1.55
CA PRO A 31 17.67 -5.38 -1.80
C PRO A 31 16.77 -4.40 -1.03
N VAL A 32 17.35 -3.27 -0.60
CA VAL A 32 16.60 -2.19 0.05
C VAL A 32 15.64 -1.54 -0.96
N GLN A 33 14.36 -1.50 -0.62
CA GLN A 33 13.30 -0.81 -1.35
C GLN A 33 13.34 0.68 -0.98
N VAL A 34 13.82 1.53 -1.88
CA VAL A 34 13.96 2.97 -1.67
C VAL A 34 12.72 3.68 -2.18
N TYR A 35 12.09 4.47 -1.31
CA TYR A 35 11.01 5.39 -1.66
C TYR A 35 11.48 6.82 -1.47
N LEU A 36 11.62 7.55 -2.57
CA LEU A 36 12.00 8.96 -2.51
C LEU A 36 10.81 9.83 -2.16
N MET A 37 10.96 10.68 -1.14
CA MET A 37 9.95 11.64 -0.72
C MET A 37 10.43 13.06 -1.07
N LEU A 38 9.71 13.68 -2.00
CA LEU A 38 10.08 14.96 -2.63
C LEU A 38 8.92 15.96 -2.50
N GLY A 39 9.23 17.25 -2.67
CA GLY A 39 8.22 18.31 -2.65
C GLY A 39 8.70 19.56 -1.96
N GLN A 40 7.84 20.15 -1.12
CA GLN A 40 8.15 21.36 -0.34
C GLN A 40 7.82 21.17 1.15
N SER A 41 7.46 22.25 1.86
CA SER A 41 7.21 22.24 3.30
C SER A 41 6.12 21.27 3.77
N ASN A 42 5.08 20.98 2.98
CA ASN A 42 4.12 19.94 3.36
C ASN A 42 4.78 18.54 3.45
N MET A 43 5.73 18.24 2.55
CA MET A 43 6.49 16.99 2.61
C MET A 43 7.46 16.96 3.81
N LEU A 44 8.00 18.10 4.24
CA LEU A 44 8.88 18.17 5.41
C LEU A 44 8.19 17.70 6.69
N GLY A 45 6.92 18.04 6.86
CA GLY A 45 6.16 17.70 8.05
C GLY A 45 6.17 18.79 9.13
N PHE A 46 4.99 19.28 9.47
CA PHE A 46 4.81 20.30 10.53
C PHE A 46 3.69 19.92 11.51
N GLY A 47 3.20 18.68 11.48
CA GLY A 47 2.22 18.18 12.43
C GLY A 47 2.81 18.17 13.83
N LYS A 48 2.20 18.87 14.79
CA LYS A 48 2.73 19.00 16.15
C LYS A 48 2.59 17.69 16.90
N VAL A 49 3.68 17.21 17.50
CA VAL A 49 3.66 15.95 18.27
C VAL A 49 3.00 16.18 19.64
N ALA A 50 3.64 17.03 20.46
CA ALA A 50 3.27 17.17 21.86
C ALA A 50 2.05 18.08 22.08
N GLY A 51 1.20 17.69 23.02
CA GLY A 51 0.11 18.50 23.56
C GLY A 51 -1.17 17.72 23.86
N ARG A 52 -2.05 18.35 24.64
CA ARG A 52 -3.37 17.81 25.02
C ARG A 52 -4.52 18.44 24.24
N ASN A 53 -4.22 19.39 23.38
CA ASN A 53 -5.22 20.09 22.59
C ASN A 53 -5.46 19.36 21.28
N ASP A 54 -6.66 19.55 20.74
CA ASP A 54 -6.98 19.08 19.40
C ASP A 54 -5.95 19.56 18.37
N GLY A 55 -5.63 18.69 17.41
CA GLY A 55 -4.62 18.91 16.39
C GLY A 55 -3.18 18.51 16.74
N THR A 56 -2.91 18.03 17.95
CA THR A 56 -1.62 17.43 18.32
C THR A 56 -1.64 15.91 18.16
N LEU A 57 -0.49 15.29 17.89
CA LEU A 57 -0.41 13.85 17.69
C LEU A 57 -0.75 13.08 18.98
N GLU A 58 -0.22 13.51 20.12
CA GLU A 58 -0.52 12.91 21.43
C GLU A 58 -2.03 12.93 21.73
N HIS A 59 -2.72 14.02 21.42
CA HIS A 59 -4.18 14.06 21.57
C HIS A 59 -4.89 13.13 20.58
N ALA A 60 -4.45 13.08 19.32
CA ALA A 60 -5.04 12.20 18.33
C ALA A 60 -4.90 10.71 18.70
N THR A 61 -3.74 10.29 19.17
CA THR A 61 -3.49 8.88 19.51
C THR A 61 -3.98 8.53 20.91
N LYS A 62 -3.55 9.27 21.95
CA LYS A 62 -3.77 8.90 23.36
C LYS A 62 -5.14 9.32 23.91
N VAL A 63 -5.82 10.26 23.25
CA VAL A 63 -7.16 10.75 23.69
C VAL A 63 -8.26 10.34 22.73
N LYS A 64 -8.06 10.53 21.41
CA LYS A 64 -9.07 10.14 20.41
C LYS A 64 -8.99 8.68 19.98
N GLY A 65 -7.89 7.97 20.28
CA GLY A 65 -7.68 6.58 19.86
C GLY A 65 -7.48 6.41 18.34
N LEU A 66 -7.04 7.47 17.65
CA LEU A 66 -6.72 7.41 16.22
C LEU A 66 -5.30 6.86 16.02
N TYR A 67 -5.05 6.21 14.88
CA TYR A 67 -3.74 5.65 14.52
C TYR A 67 -3.17 4.72 15.62
N PRO A 68 -3.92 3.67 16.03
CA PRO A 68 -3.55 2.83 17.17
C PRO A 68 -2.15 2.22 17.02
N TYR A 69 -1.75 1.88 15.79
CA TYR A 69 -0.44 1.34 15.42
C TYR A 69 0.77 2.24 15.72
N LEU A 70 0.57 3.48 16.19
CA LEU A 70 1.64 4.39 16.57
C LEU A 70 2.02 4.31 18.05
N VAL A 71 1.15 3.76 18.89
CA VAL A 71 1.33 3.72 20.35
C VAL A 71 1.23 2.27 20.83
N ASP A 72 2.27 1.78 21.49
CA ASP A 72 2.29 0.42 22.03
C ASP A 72 1.45 0.27 23.32
N GLU A 73 1.42 -0.95 23.86
CA GLU A 73 0.69 -1.27 25.09
C GLU A 73 1.18 -0.47 26.32
N ASP A 74 2.44 -0.02 26.31
CA ASP A 74 3.05 0.79 27.37
C ASP A 74 2.77 2.30 27.20
N GLY A 75 2.13 2.70 26.09
CA GLY A 75 1.83 4.10 25.79
C GLY A 75 2.99 4.85 25.13
N GLU A 76 4.03 4.14 24.70
CA GLU A 76 5.22 4.67 24.04
C GLU A 76 5.06 4.63 22.51
N TRP A 77 5.89 5.40 21.80
CA TRP A 77 5.83 5.41 20.33
C TRP A 77 6.44 4.13 19.76
N THR A 78 5.68 3.44 18.90
CA THR A 78 6.17 2.24 18.21
C THR A 78 7.37 2.54 17.32
N ILE A 79 8.18 1.51 17.04
CA ILE A 79 9.34 1.59 16.15
C ILE A 79 9.19 0.54 15.04
N ARG A 80 9.48 0.93 13.80
CA ARG A 80 9.59 0.00 12.66
C ARG A 80 11.02 -0.46 12.46
N ASN A 81 11.36 -1.68 12.88
CA ASN A 81 12.69 -2.26 12.71
C ASN A 81 13.00 -2.71 11.26
N ASP A 82 12.05 -2.53 10.36
CA ASP A 82 12.11 -2.89 8.94
C ASP A 82 12.09 -1.66 8.00
N VAL A 83 11.71 -0.49 8.52
CA VAL A 83 11.63 0.77 7.77
C VAL A 83 12.60 1.80 8.36
N ARG A 84 13.56 2.28 7.56
CA ARG A 84 14.41 3.41 7.94
C ARG A 84 13.95 4.70 7.29
N LEU A 85 14.09 5.80 8.03
CA LEU A 85 13.92 7.16 7.54
C LEU A 85 15.28 7.85 7.47
N VAL A 86 15.65 8.28 6.26
CA VAL A 86 16.73 9.24 6.07
C VAL A 86 16.14 10.51 5.50
N HIS A 87 16.29 11.61 6.24
CA HIS A 87 15.87 12.93 5.80
C HIS A 87 17.08 13.84 5.64
N VAL A 88 17.37 14.22 4.41
CA VAL A 88 18.41 15.20 4.06
C VAL A 88 17.76 16.47 3.52
N GLN A 89 18.24 17.63 3.98
CA GLN A 89 17.68 18.92 3.60
C GLN A 89 18.80 19.93 3.28
N GLY A 90 18.65 20.70 2.21
CA GLY A 90 19.54 21.81 1.87
C GLY A 90 18.93 22.75 0.82
N SER A 91 19.54 23.91 0.61
CA SER A 91 19.05 24.90 -0.36
C SER A 91 19.92 24.92 -1.61
N GLY A 92 19.29 24.76 -2.78
CA GLY A 92 19.96 24.76 -4.09
C GLY A 92 21.12 23.77 -4.12
N LEU A 93 22.26 24.22 -4.62
CA LEU A 93 23.50 23.41 -4.64
C LEU A 93 24.33 23.51 -3.34
N GLY A 94 23.84 24.21 -2.31
CA GLY A 94 24.56 24.36 -1.05
C GLY A 94 24.70 23.06 -0.25
N GLY A 95 25.36 23.10 0.90
CA GLY A 95 25.47 21.94 1.79
C GLY A 95 24.10 21.37 2.21
N GLY A 96 24.07 20.07 2.51
CA GLY A 96 22.90 19.39 3.08
C GLY A 96 23.13 19.01 4.54
N ARG A 97 22.05 18.95 5.32
CA ARG A 97 22.04 18.43 6.70
C ARG A 97 21.14 17.21 6.77
N ILE A 98 21.63 16.14 7.40
CA ILE A 98 20.82 14.99 7.79
C ILE A 98 20.04 15.37 9.04
N LEU A 99 18.72 15.28 8.98
CA LEU A 99 17.79 15.61 10.08
C LEU A 99 17.32 14.35 10.81
N HIS A 100 17.17 13.26 10.06
CA HIS A 100 16.76 11.95 10.55
C HIS A 100 17.62 10.89 9.85
N ASP A 101 18.05 9.91 10.62
CA ASP A 101 18.78 8.73 10.14
C ASP A 101 18.59 7.61 11.17
N GLU A 102 17.38 7.06 11.23
CA GLU A 102 16.97 6.07 12.22
C GLU A 102 15.91 5.13 11.66
N PHE A 103 15.60 4.07 12.40
CA PHE A 103 14.35 3.33 12.20
C PHE A 103 13.14 4.23 12.41
N LEU A 104 12.09 4.01 11.63
CA LEU A 104 10.93 4.89 11.61
C LEU A 104 10.21 4.82 12.96
N THR A 105 10.11 5.98 13.60
CA THR A 105 9.36 6.21 14.83
C THR A 105 9.01 7.69 14.92
N VAL A 106 8.07 8.04 15.80
CA VAL A 106 7.76 9.44 16.11
C VAL A 106 8.92 10.02 16.93
N LYS A 107 9.69 10.93 16.32
CA LYS A 107 10.85 11.56 16.98
C LYS A 107 10.87 13.07 16.75
N GLY A 108 11.06 13.81 17.84
CA GLY A 108 11.11 15.27 17.82
C GLY A 108 9.74 15.94 17.91
N ALA A 109 9.69 17.24 17.63
CA ALA A 109 8.50 18.06 17.87
C ALA A 109 7.47 18.03 16.73
N ARG A 110 7.84 17.49 15.56
CA ARG A 110 7.04 17.54 14.34
C ARG A 110 7.08 16.23 13.59
N ILE A 111 5.97 15.91 12.92
CA ILE A 111 5.84 14.79 11.99
C ILE A 111 5.33 15.27 10.63
N GLY A 112 5.67 14.54 9.58
CA GLY A 112 5.06 14.66 8.26
C GLY A 112 4.35 13.38 7.83
N PRO A 113 4.07 13.24 6.52
CA PRO A 113 3.37 12.08 5.98
C PRO A 113 4.21 10.78 6.09
N GLU A 114 5.52 10.88 6.26
CA GLU A 114 6.47 9.74 6.33
C GLU A 114 6.11 8.72 7.40
N ILE A 115 5.52 9.17 8.51
CA ILE A 115 5.15 8.29 9.62
C ILE A 115 4.08 7.30 9.14
N ALA A 116 2.94 7.79 8.64
CA ALA A 116 1.89 6.90 8.15
C ALA A 116 2.31 6.14 6.86
N VAL A 117 3.02 6.81 5.94
CA VAL A 117 3.52 6.16 4.71
C VAL A 117 4.40 4.95 5.06
N GLY A 118 5.37 5.12 5.97
CA GLY A 118 6.30 4.05 6.32
C GLY A 118 5.62 2.89 7.04
N HIS A 119 4.61 3.15 7.88
CA HIS A 119 3.84 2.06 8.49
C HIS A 119 3.07 1.23 7.46
N HIS A 120 2.46 1.86 6.46
CA HIS A 120 1.82 1.13 5.35
C HIS A 120 2.83 0.32 4.54
N LEU A 121 3.97 0.93 4.19
CA LEU A 121 4.98 0.27 3.37
C LEU A 121 5.57 -0.94 4.08
N GLY A 122 6.06 -0.78 5.31
CA GLY A 122 6.64 -1.93 5.99
C GLY A 122 5.60 -3.01 6.30
N HIS A 123 4.32 -2.68 6.52
CA HIS A 123 3.31 -3.71 6.73
C HIS A 123 3.12 -4.58 5.48
N ALA A 124 3.25 -3.98 4.30
CA ALA A 124 3.06 -4.65 3.01
C ALA A 124 4.35 -5.23 2.41
N ILE A 125 5.53 -4.94 2.98
CA ILE A 125 6.82 -5.22 2.36
C ILE A 125 7.73 -5.95 3.34
N GLU A 126 8.09 -7.19 3.00
CA GLU A 126 9.06 -7.97 3.79
C GLU A 126 10.52 -7.53 3.59
N ALA A 127 10.84 -6.92 2.45
CA ALA A 127 12.16 -6.41 2.15
C ALA A 127 12.48 -5.14 2.97
N PRO A 128 13.76 -4.82 3.24
CA PRO A 128 14.12 -3.60 3.95
C PRO A 128 13.65 -2.36 3.21
N VAL A 129 12.98 -1.44 3.91
CA VAL A 129 12.44 -0.22 3.31
C VAL A 129 13.26 0.99 3.74
N LEU A 130 13.66 1.83 2.79
CA LEU A 130 14.24 3.15 3.05
C LEU A 130 13.31 4.25 2.53
N LEU A 131 12.75 5.04 3.45
CA LEU A 131 12.15 6.32 3.12
C LEU A 131 13.26 7.38 3.03
N LEU A 132 13.55 7.82 1.81
CA LEU A 132 14.57 8.83 1.53
C LEU A 132 13.91 10.18 1.24
N LYS A 133 13.82 11.02 2.25
CA LYS A 133 13.26 12.38 2.13
C LYS A 133 14.38 13.37 1.75
N SER A 134 14.26 13.99 0.58
CA SER A 134 15.20 14.99 0.08
C SER A 134 14.45 16.19 -0.48
N CYS A 135 14.07 17.13 0.38
CA CYS A 135 13.32 18.31 -0.05
C CYS A 135 13.52 19.49 0.91
N ILE A 136 13.06 20.67 0.51
CA ILE A 136 13.02 21.88 1.35
C ILE A 136 11.80 22.74 1.06
N GLY A 137 11.35 23.51 2.06
CA GLY A 137 10.20 24.41 1.91
C GLY A 137 10.43 25.61 0.98
N ASN A 138 9.32 26.24 0.59
CA ASN A 138 9.27 27.46 -0.25
C ASN A 138 9.90 27.25 -1.64
N ARG A 139 9.44 26.24 -2.39
CA ARG A 139 9.99 25.86 -3.70
C ARG A 139 8.89 25.60 -4.72
N SER A 140 8.97 26.28 -5.86
CA SER A 140 8.00 26.20 -6.96
C SER A 140 8.40 25.11 -7.95
N LEU A 141 7.44 24.33 -8.44
CA LEU A 141 7.65 23.41 -9.54
C LEU A 141 7.92 24.15 -10.86
N GLY A 142 7.27 25.30 -11.07
CA GLY A 142 7.50 26.18 -12.22
C GLY A 142 8.81 26.98 -12.18
N TRP A 143 9.67 26.79 -11.17
CA TRP A 143 10.96 27.49 -11.10
C TRP A 143 12.04 26.70 -10.37
N ASP A 144 11.96 26.57 -9.05
CA ASP A 144 13.06 26.04 -8.24
C ASP A 144 13.29 24.55 -8.47
N LEU A 145 12.19 23.81 -8.60
CA LEU A 145 12.13 22.37 -8.81
C LEU A 145 11.87 22.02 -10.28
N LEU A 146 12.07 22.99 -11.19
CA LEU A 146 11.79 22.82 -12.61
C LEU A 146 12.62 21.63 -13.15
N PRO A 147 11.99 20.59 -13.71
CA PRO A 147 12.72 19.39 -14.12
C PRO A 147 13.63 19.64 -15.34
N PRO A 148 14.69 18.82 -15.53
CA PRO A 148 15.54 18.91 -16.70
C PRO A 148 14.77 18.84 -18.01
N GLY A 149 15.22 19.59 -19.02
CA GLY A 149 14.58 19.65 -20.34
C GLY A 149 13.29 20.49 -20.40
N SER A 150 12.90 21.17 -19.32
CA SER A 150 11.79 22.13 -19.37
C SER A 150 12.15 23.35 -20.21
N GLU A 151 11.35 23.67 -21.23
CA GLU A 151 11.57 24.83 -22.08
C GLU A 151 11.07 26.13 -21.44
N GLY A 152 11.72 27.24 -21.77
CA GLY A 152 11.22 28.57 -21.42
C GLY A 152 9.94 28.89 -22.20
N TYR A 153 9.09 29.75 -21.65
CA TYR A 153 7.82 30.09 -22.28
C TYR A 153 7.41 31.55 -22.04
N GLU A 154 6.65 32.10 -22.97
CA GLU A 154 6.11 33.45 -22.83
C GLU A 154 4.73 33.43 -22.16
N PHE A 155 4.52 34.34 -21.21
CA PHE A 155 3.25 34.56 -20.57
C PHE A 155 3.12 36.04 -20.17
N ASN A 156 2.01 36.67 -20.54
CA ASN A 156 1.69 38.07 -20.22
C ASN A 156 2.85 39.06 -20.46
N GLY A 157 3.57 38.90 -21.58
CA GLY A 157 4.66 39.79 -21.99
C GLY A 157 6.00 39.56 -21.28
N ASN A 158 6.12 38.49 -20.50
CA ASN A 158 7.38 38.03 -19.92
C ASN A 158 7.76 36.65 -20.47
N THR A 159 9.05 36.43 -20.68
CA THR A 159 9.64 35.11 -20.87
C THR A 159 9.97 34.54 -19.49
N HIS A 160 9.39 33.39 -19.16
CA HIS A 160 9.73 32.57 -18.00
C HIS A 160 10.85 31.61 -18.40
N ALA A 161 11.86 31.46 -17.53
CA ALA A 161 13.04 30.68 -17.87
C ALA A 161 12.76 29.18 -17.94
N GLY A 162 13.40 28.53 -18.90
CA GLY A 162 13.55 27.08 -18.95
C GLY A 162 14.60 26.57 -17.97
N TYR A 163 14.75 25.25 -17.91
CA TYR A 163 15.73 24.60 -17.04
C TYR A 163 17.15 25.13 -17.29
N ARG A 164 17.88 25.45 -16.20
CA ARG A 164 19.20 26.11 -16.18
C ARG A 164 19.27 27.53 -16.74
N GLU A 165 18.14 28.15 -17.07
CA GLU A 165 18.09 29.58 -17.39
C GLU A 165 17.88 30.44 -16.14
N SER A 166 18.18 31.74 -16.26
CA SER A 166 18.11 32.71 -15.16
C SER A 166 17.90 34.12 -15.73
N PRO A 167 17.10 35.00 -15.06
CA PRO A 167 16.40 34.82 -13.78
C PRO A 167 15.03 34.13 -13.96
N LEU A 168 14.20 34.10 -12.91
CA LEU A 168 12.83 33.54 -12.90
C LEU A 168 12.06 33.84 -14.20
N SER A 169 12.05 35.12 -14.56
CA SER A 169 11.42 35.64 -15.77
C SER A 169 11.99 37.02 -16.10
N TRP A 170 11.90 37.42 -17.35
CA TRP A 170 12.27 38.76 -17.84
C TRP A 170 11.27 39.24 -18.87
N LYS A 171 11.30 40.54 -19.18
CA LYS A 171 10.45 41.12 -20.23
C LYS A 171 10.78 40.48 -21.58
N THR A 172 9.77 39.96 -22.27
CA THR A 172 9.93 39.35 -23.59
C THR A 172 10.65 40.30 -24.55
N GLY A 173 11.61 39.77 -25.33
CA GLY A 173 12.42 40.53 -26.28
C GLY A 173 13.59 41.32 -25.65
N THR A 174 13.80 41.21 -24.35
CA THR A 174 14.97 41.79 -23.66
C THR A 174 16.01 40.71 -23.33
N ARG A 175 17.28 41.11 -23.17
CA ARG A 175 18.33 40.21 -22.69
C ARG A 175 18.19 39.99 -21.17
N PRO A 176 18.08 38.75 -20.69
CA PRO A 176 17.98 38.47 -19.25
C PRO A 176 19.25 38.87 -18.50
N GLN A 177 19.09 39.23 -17.23
CA GLN A 177 20.19 39.46 -16.29
C GLN A 177 20.20 38.32 -15.26
N PRO A 178 21.12 37.34 -15.39
CA PRO A 178 21.17 36.19 -14.49
C PRO A 178 21.36 36.58 -13.04
N ILE A 179 20.74 35.81 -12.14
CA ILE A 179 20.96 35.86 -10.69
C ILE A 179 21.71 34.61 -10.23
N GLY A 180 22.12 34.56 -8.96
CA GLY A 180 22.77 33.38 -8.35
C GLY A 180 21.88 32.14 -8.19
N TRP A 181 20.76 32.08 -8.91
CA TRP A 181 19.78 31.00 -8.92
C TRP A 181 19.29 30.78 -10.35
N TYR A 182 19.03 29.53 -10.72
CA TYR A 182 18.51 29.15 -12.04
C TYR A 182 17.32 28.20 -11.90
N ALA A 183 16.53 28.06 -12.96
CA ALA A 183 15.38 27.16 -12.99
C ALA A 183 15.82 25.71 -12.84
N GLY A 184 15.37 25.03 -11.78
CA GLY A 184 15.76 23.66 -11.44
C GLY A 184 16.93 23.55 -10.47
N MET A 185 17.47 24.65 -9.94
CA MET A 185 18.60 24.58 -9.00
C MET A 185 18.28 23.78 -7.73
N GLN A 186 17.05 23.86 -7.23
CA GLN A 186 16.66 23.05 -6.08
C GLN A 186 16.47 21.58 -6.48
N TYR A 187 15.90 21.30 -7.66
CA TYR A 187 15.81 19.94 -8.18
C TYR A 187 17.20 19.29 -8.20
N ASP A 188 18.17 19.92 -8.85
CA ASP A 188 19.56 19.43 -8.94
C ASP A 188 20.15 19.17 -7.56
N GLY A 189 19.84 20.06 -6.61
CA GLY A 189 20.23 19.90 -5.23
C GLY A 189 19.61 18.67 -4.55
N ASP A 190 18.29 18.56 -4.58
CA ASP A 190 17.57 17.50 -3.89
C ASP A 190 17.95 16.13 -4.46
N ILE A 191 18.14 16.02 -5.78
CA ILE A 191 18.63 14.81 -6.44
C ILE A 191 20.06 14.47 -6.02
N ALA A 192 20.98 15.44 -6.05
CA ALA A 192 22.37 15.20 -5.66
C ALA A 192 22.51 14.72 -4.20
N ARG A 193 21.65 15.21 -3.29
CA ARG A 193 21.63 14.78 -1.89
C ARG A 193 21.05 13.37 -1.73
N ALA A 194 19.98 13.06 -2.45
CA ALA A 194 19.41 11.72 -2.45
C ALA A 194 20.44 10.71 -2.98
N ARG A 195 21.11 11.01 -4.09
CA ARG A 195 22.21 10.20 -4.65
C ARG A 195 23.31 9.97 -3.63
N LYS A 196 23.76 11.02 -2.93
CA LYS A 196 24.79 10.88 -1.90
C LYS A 196 24.41 9.90 -0.80
N VAL A 197 23.14 9.89 -0.36
CA VAL A 197 22.65 8.90 0.63
C VAL A 197 22.68 7.49 0.06
N LEU A 198 22.27 7.31 -1.19
CA LEU A 198 22.27 6.01 -1.87
C LEU A 198 23.68 5.47 -2.12
N ASP A 199 24.63 6.34 -2.50
CA ASP A 199 26.04 6.00 -2.67
C ASP A 199 26.68 5.53 -1.35
N SER A 200 26.19 6.03 -0.21
CA SER A 200 26.59 5.60 1.14
C SER A 200 25.52 4.76 1.84
N LEU A 201 24.76 3.95 1.10
CA LEU A 201 23.65 3.15 1.66
C LEU A 201 24.06 2.34 2.89
N ALA A 202 25.23 1.71 2.89
CA ALA A 202 25.69 0.89 4.02
C ALA A 202 25.86 1.68 5.33
N THR A 203 26.06 3.00 5.27
CA THR A 203 26.05 3.89 6.45
C THR A 203 24.63 4.04 7.00
N HIS A 204 23.66 4.20 6.10
CA HIS A 204 22.27 4.51 6.43
C HIS A 204 21.39 3.27 6.59
N TYR A 205 21.83 2.11 6.13
CA TYR A 205 21.18 0.82 6.31
C TYR A 205 22.26 -0.28 6.42
N PRO A 206 22.91 -0.42 7.58
CA PRO A 206 23.98 -1.38 7.78
C PRO A 206 23.54 -2.81 7.45
N GLY A 207 24.40 -3.56 6.75
CA GLY A 207 24.12 -4.94 6.33
C GLY A 207 23.29 -5.07 5.04
N SER A 208 22.85 -3.96 4.44
CA SER A 208 22.20 -3.97 3.12
C SER A 208 23.08 -4.53 2.01
N ARG A 209 22.45 -5.19 1.03
CA ARG A 209 23.13 -5.84 -0.12
C ARG A 209 22.96 -5.11 -1.45
N GLY A 210 22.52 -3.85 -1.39
CA GLY A 210 22.14 -3.03 -2.55
C GLY A 210 20.76 -2.42 -2.37
N TYR A 211 20.29 -1.68 -3.36
CA TYR A 211 18.97 -1.06 -3.35
C TYR A 211 18.32 -1.08 -4.73
N GLU A 212 17.00 -0.90 -4.72
CA GLU A 212 16.21 -0.52 -5.89
C GLU A 212 15.32 0.67 -5.53
N VAL A 213 15.15 1.60 -6.47
CA VAL A 213 14.18 2.69 -6.29
C VAL A 213 12.79 2.16 -6.63
N ALA A 214 12.01 1.93 -5.58
CA ALA A 214 10.73 1.21 -5.61
C ALA A 214 9.51 2.14 -5.72
N GLY A 215 9.69 3.45 -5.63
CA GLY A 215 8.62 4.42 -5.81
C GLY A 215 8.96 5.84 -5.39
N PHE A 216 8.04 6.75 -5.68
CA PHE A 216 8.18 8.17 -5.40
C PHE A 216 6.94 8.72 -4.70
N PHE A 217 7.16 9.65 -3.77
CA PHE A 217 6.13 10.43 -3.12
C PHE A 217 6.34 11.92 -3.37
N TRP A 218 5.26 12.63 -3.70
CA TRP A 218 5.28 14.06 -3.96
C TRP A 218 4.20 14.82 -3.18
N TRP A 219 4.60 15.86 -2.45
CA TRP A 219 3.64 16.78 -1.84
C TRP A 219 4.11 18.24 -1.92
N GLN A 220 3.58 18.93 -2.92
CA GLN A 220 3.95 20.30 -3.28
C GLN A 220 2.76 21.01 -3.94
N GLY A 221 2.86 22.32 -4.15
CA GLY A 221 1.92 23.10 -4.97
C GLY A 221 1.71 24.52 -4.45
N ASP A 222 1.90 24.74 -3.14
CA ASP A 222 1.61 26.05 -2.52
C ASP A 222 2.44 27.18 -3.12
N LYS A 223 3.71 26.93 -3.46
CA LYS A 223 4.55 27.99 -4.01
C LYS A 223 4.11 28.43 -5.41
N ASP A 224 3.60 27.50 -6.23
CA ASP A 224 3.15 27.78 -7.59
C ASP A 224 1.85 28.58 -7.63
N ARG A 225 1.01 28.50 -6.58
CA ARG A 225 -0.27 29.23 -6.55
C ARG A 225 -0.11 30.75 -6.54
N TYR A 226 1.08 31.26 -6.20
CA TYR A 226 1.37 32.68 -6.17
C TYR A 226 1.78 33.26 -7.52
N VAL A 227 1.99 32.42 -8.55
CA VAL A 227 2.39 32.84 -9.89
C VAL A 227 1.50 32.13 -10.90
N GLU A 228 0.60 32.87 -11.55
CA GLU A 228 -0.36 32.29 -12.51
C GLU A 228 0.32 31.50 -13.64
N ALA A 229 1.44 32.01 -14.15
CA ALA A 229 2.25 31.32 -15.17
C ALA A 229 2.66 29.90 -14.72
N HIS A 230 3.05 29.77 -13.44
CA HIS A 230 3.47 28.48 -12.88
C HIS A 230 2.28 27.56 -12.67
N ALA A 231 1.16 28.07 -12.14
CA ALA A 231 -0.07 27.31 -11.98
C ALA A 231 -0.58 26.75 -13.31
N ARG A 232 -0.53 27.55 -14.39
CA ARG A 232 -0.94 27.12 -15.74
C ARG A 232 -0.02 26.07 -16.36
N ARG A 233 1.25 26.04 -15.97
CA ARG A 233 2.23 25.04 -16.43
C ARG A 233 2.39 23.85 -15.49
N TYR A 234 1.64 23.81 -14.38
CA TYR A 234 1.86 22.84 -13.33
C TYR A 234 1.75 21.39 -13.84
N GLU A 235 0.76 21.10 -14.67
CA GLU A 235 0.55 19.76 -15.22
C GLU A 235 1.72 19.31 -16.10
N GLU A 236 2.13 20.15 -17.04
CA GLU A 236 3.24 19.83 -17.94
C GLU A 236 4.54 19.60 -17.16
N ASN A 237 4.80 20.45 -16.18
CA ASN A 237 5.97 20.31 -15.33
C ASN A 237 5.88 19.08 -14.43
N LEU A 238 4.69 18.71 -13.95
CA LEU A 238 4.50 17.51 -13.13
C LEU A 238 4.68 16.23 -13.94
N VAL A 239 4.12 16.17 -15.15
CA VAL A 239 4.32 15.05 -16.10
C VAL A 239 5.81 14.87 -16.38
N ARG A 240 6.51 15.98 -16.68
CA ARG A 240 7.96 15.95 -16.90
C ARG A 240 8.71 15.52 -15.65
N LEU A 241 8.39 16.06 -14.47
CA LEU A 241 9.02 15.68 -13.21
C LEU A 241 8.96 14.16 -12.98
N ILE A 242 7.80 13.54 -13.19
CA ILE A 242 7.60 12.09 -13.03
C ILE A 242 8.56 11.33 -13.96
N GLY A 243 8.59 11.67 -15.26
CA GLY A 243 9.48 11.02 -16.22
C GLY A 243 10.96 11.24 -15.92
N GLU A 244 11.33 12.45 -15.53
CA GLU A 244 12.71 12.83 -15.20
C GLU A 244 13.23 12.10 -13.95
N LEU A 245 12.41 11.97 -12.91
CA LEU A 245 12.77 11.21 -11.71
C LEU A 245 12.95 9.72 -12.01
N ARG A 246 12.04 9.13 -12.77
CA ARG A 246 12.15 7.73 -13.20
C ARG A 246 13.42 7.49 -14.01
N ARG A 247 13.74 8.39 -14.94
CA ARG A 247 14.97 8.30 -15.74
C ARG A 247 16.21 8.48 -14.87
N GLU A 248 16.22 9.50 -14.00
CA GLU A 248 17.34 9.78 -13.12
C GLU A 248 17.67 8.54 -12.29
N PHE A 249 16.69 7.94 -11.63
CA PHE A 249 16.93 6.78 -10.75
C PHE A 249 16.84 5.42 -11.44
N GLU A 250 16.88 5.38 -12.78
CA GLU A 250 16.82 4.13 -13.56
C GLU A 250 15.62 3.23 -13.19
N ALA A 251 14.48 3.87 -12.90
CA ALA A 251 13.27 3.25 -12.38
C ALA A 251 12.05 3.57 -13.26
N PRO A 252 12.02 3.10 -14.53
CA PRO A 252 11.02 3.49 -15.53
C PRO A 252 9.58 3.17 -15.14
N ASP A 253 9.38 2.10 -14.36
CA ASP A 253 8.06 1.61 -13.94
C ASP A 253 7.77 1.90 -12.46
N ALA A 254 8.63 2.67 -11.78
CA ALA A 254 8.44 2.94 -10.36
C ALA A 254 7.15 3.76 -10.14
N PRO A 255 6.26 3.29 -9.25
CA PRO A 255 5.00 3.96 -8.96
C PRO A 255 5.23 5.35 -8.36
N PHE A 256 4.34 6.27 -8.70
CA PHE A 256 4.41 7.66 -8.25
C PHE A 256 3.12 8.05 -7.54
N VAL A 257 3.21 8.46 -6.28
CA VAL A 257 2.04 8.88 -5.50
C VAL A 257 2.19 10.33 -5.10
N LEU A 258 1.18 11.14 -5.38
CA LEU A 258 1.15 12.55 -4.98
C LEU A 258 -0.09 12.90 -4.18
N ALA A 259 0.01 13.97 -3.39
CA ALA A 259 -1.13 14.55 -2.68
C ALA A 259 -1.41 15.98 -3.13
N THR A 260 -2.71 16.30 -3.25
CA THR A 260 -3.15 17.67 -3.54
C THR A 260 -2.98 18.58 -2.31
N LEU A 261 -3.21 19.88 -2.47
CA LEU A 261 -3.22 20.80 -1.34
C LEU A 261 -4.54 20.66 -0.56
N GLY A 262 -4.44 20.43 0.75
CA GLY A 262 -5.61 20.18 1.61
C GLY A 262 -6.62 21.34 1.70
N GLN A 263 -6.25 22.58 1.34
CA GLN A 263 -7.18 23.70 1.36
C GLN A 263 -8.09 23.79 0.12
N THR A 264 -7.77 23.06 -0.95
CA THR A 264 -8.38 23.33 -2.27
C THR A 264 -9.49 22.33 -2.57
N GLU A 265 -10.71 22.86 -2.70
CA GLU A 265 -11.90 22.10 -3.10
C GLU A 265 -11.95 21.86 -4.61
N ARG A 266 -12.57 20.76 -5.05
CA ARG A 266 -12.89 20.53 -6.47
C ARG A 266 -13.78 21.65 -6.99
N GLY A 267 -13.44 22.17 -8.16
CA GLY A 267 -14.13 23.32 -8.75
C GLY A 267 -13.72 24.66 -8.17
N ALA A 268 -12.65 24.73 -7.36
CA ALA A 268 -12.04 26.00 -6.99
C ALA A 268 -11.57 26.77 -8.22
N ASP A 269 -11.71 28.09 -8.19
CA ASP A 269 -11.22 28.99 -9.24
C ASP A 269 -9.74 29.38 -9.03
N GLY A 270 -9.18 30.08 -10.02
CA GLY A 270 -7.86 30.69 -9.92
C GLY A 270 -6.72 29.67 -9.86
N ASN A 271 -5.58 30.09 -9.33
CA ASN A 271 -4.35 29.29 -9.36
C ASN A 271 -4.45 28.00 -8.54
N ASP A 272 -5.15 28.03 -7.39
CA ASP A 272 -5.39 26.84 -6.58
C ASP A 272 -6.19 25.79 -7.38
N GLY A 273 -7.24 26.22 -8.09
CA GLY A 273 -8.01 25.37 -9.00
C GLY A 273 -7.19 24.76 -10.13
N LEU A 274 -6.41 25.59 -10.83
CA LEU A 274 -5.53 25.15 -11.91
C LEU A 274 -4.53 24.08 -11.45
N ILE A 275 -3.94 24.26 -10.27
CA ILE A 275 -2.97 23.30 -9.71
C ILE A 275 -3.67 22.01 -9.28
N LEU A 276 -4.87 22.10 -8.66
CA LEU A 276 -5.65 20.92 -8.31
C LEU A 276 -6.02 20.10 -9.56
N ASP A 277 -6.53 20.76 -10.60
CA ASP A 277 -6.91 20.10 -11.84
C ASP A 277 -5.69 19.45 -12.52
N ALA A 278 -4.54 20.12 -12.51
CA ALA A 278 -3.27 19.58 -13.00
C ALA A 278 -2.83 18.31 -12.26
N MET A 279 -2.95 18.28 -10.93
CA MET A 279 -2.63 17.11 -10.12
C MET A 279 -3.60 15.95 -10.35
N LEU A 280 -4.89 16.25 -10.53
CA LEU A 280 -5.90 15.23 -10.82
C LEU A 280 -5.76 14.68 -12.25
N ALA A 281 -5.27 15.49 -13.19
CA ALA A 281 -5.06 15.10 -14.56
C ALA A 281 -4.01 14.00 -14.73
N VAL A 282 -3.01 13.91 -13.85
CA VAL A 282 -1.95 12.88 -13.91
C VAL A 282 -2.29 11.58 -13.18
N ASP A 283 -3.46 11.49 -12.55
CA ASP A 283 -3.91 10.25 -11.89
C ASP A 283 -4.05 9.11 -12.90
N GLY A 284 -3.56 7.92 -12.58
CA GLY A 284 -3.54 6.78 -13.49
C GLY A 284 -4.92 6.16 -13.75
N ASP A 285 -5.85 6.26 -12.81
CA ASP A 285 -7.18 5.64 -12.94
C ASP A 285 -8.18 6.59 -13.59
N ARG A 286 -8.06 7.90 -13.30
CA ARG A 286 -9.07 8.92 -13.66
C ARG A 286 -8.53 10.10 -14.43
N GLY A 287 -7.22 10.20 -14.56
CA GLY A 287 -6.54 11.28 -15.27
C GLY A 287 -6.62 11.10 -16.78
N ARG A 288 -5.89 11.97 -17.49
CA ARG A 288 -5.89 12.09 -18.95
C ARG A 288 -4.54 11.74 -19.58
N HIS A 289 -3.59 11.26 -18.80
CA HIS A 289 -2.26 10.82 -19.25
C HIS A 289 -2.21 9.28 -19.30
N PRO A 290 -2.35 8.65 -20.48
CA PRO A 290 -2.43 7.18 -20.59
C PRO A 290 -1.18 6.46 -20.07
N ASP A 291 -0.01 7.09 -20.20
CA ASP A 291 1.28 6.54 -19.75
C ASP A 291 1.37 6.42 -18.23
N PHE A 292 0.42 6.99 -17.50
CA PHE A 292 0.34 6.95 -16.04
C PHE A 292 -0.64 5.92 -15.50
N LYS A 293 -1.36 5.24 -16.40
CA LYS A 293 -2.32 4.21 -16.06
C LYS A 293 -1.68 3.14 -15.16
N ASP A 294 -2.39 2.80 -14.07
CA ASP A 294 -1.99 1.80 -13.09
C ASP A 294 -0.62 2.04 -12.40
N ASN A 295 -0.02 3.22 -12.60
CA ASN A 295 1.34 3.51 -12.12
C ASN A 295 1.47 4.86 -11.38
N VAL A 296 0.53 5.78 -11.55
CA VAL A 296 0.46 7.05 -10.81
C VAL A 296 -0.85 7.16 -10.05
N ALA A 297 -0.81 7.64 -8.81
CA ALA A 297 -2.02 7.91 -8.02
C ALA A 297 -2.00 9.31 -7.40
N THR A 298 -3.15 9.99 -7.45
CA THR A 298 -3.36 11.29 -6.84
C THR A 298 -4.30 11.20 -5.65
N VAL A 299 -3.75 11.41 -4.45
CA VAL A 299 -4.49 11.55 -3.19
C VAL A 299 -5.12 12.94 -3.12
N TYR A 300 -6.45 12.99 -3.23
CA TYR A 300 -7.21 14.23 -3.01
C TYR A 300 -7.26 14.56 -1.51
N ALA A 301 -6.40 15.49 -1.09
CA ALA A 301 -6.12 15.75 0.32
C ALA A 301 -7.17 16.61 1.04
N HIS A 302 -8.04 17.31 0.30
CA HIS A 302 -9.01 18.23 0.90
C HIS A 302 -9.89 17.59 2.00
N PRO A 303 -10.59 16.45 1.76
CA PRO A 303 -11.40 15.80 2.80
C PRO A 303 -10.57 15.18 3.93
N LEU A 304 -9.27 15.00 3.71
CA LEU A 304 -8.33 14.42 4.69
C LEU A 304 -7.75 15.49 5.62
N SER A 305 -7.76 16.75 5.17
CA SER A 305 -7.27 17.91 5.90
C SER A 305 -8.24 18.31 7.01
N ARG A 306 -7.70 18.64 8.19
CA ARG A 306 -8.47 19.20 9.32
C ARG A 306 -8.54 20.73 9.28
N GLY A 307 -8.47 21.30 8.08
CA GLY A 307 -8.50 22.73 7.83
C GLY A 307 -7.12 23.40 7.85
N GLY A 308 -7.12 24.73 7.82
CA GLY A 308 -5.93 25.53 7.57
C GLY A 308 -5.45 25.47 6.11
N ALA A 309 -4.34 26.14 5.82
CA ALA A 309 -3.80 26.25 4.47
C ALA A 309 -2.37 25.72 4.41
N SER A 310 -1.92 25.31 3.22
CA SER A 310 -0.56 24.81 3.03
C SER A 310 0.53 25.82 3.44
N ASN A 311 0.35 27.11 3.13
CA ASN A 311 1.29 28.16 3.56
C ASN A 311 1.39 28.35 5.09
N SER A 312 0.35 27.99 5.84
CA SER A 312 0.34 27.95 7.31
C SER A 312 0.56 26.54 7.86
N HIS A 313 0.95 25.60 6.99
CA HIS A 313 1.19 24.20 7.30
C HIS A 313 0.04 23.52 8.02
N TYR A 314 -1.20 23.86 7.62
CA TYR A 314 -2.44 23.33 8.19
C TYR A 314 -2.54 23.60 9.72
N GLY A 315 -2.00 24.73 10.19
CA GLY A 315 -1.94 25.07 11.62
C GLY A 315 -1.02 24.17 12.46
N GLY A 316 -0.26 23.29 11.80
CA GLY A 316 0.47 22.20 12.43
C GLY A 316 -0.42 21.06 12.92
N HIS A 317 -1.59 20.85 12.30
CA HIS A 317 -2.54 19.81 12.69
C HIS A 317 -1.99 18.42 12.31
N ALA A 318 -1.63 17.60 13.30
CA ALA A 318 -1.00 16.29 13.10
C ALA A 318 -1.88 15.33 12.27
N GLU A 319 -3.18 15.29 12.53
CA GLU A 319 -4.11 14.43 11.77
C GLU A 319 -4.12 14.73 10.26
N THR A 320 -3.90 15.98 9.82
CA THR A 320 -3.81 16.28 8.38
C THR A 320 -2.63 15.54 7.74
N TYR A 321 -1.48 15.52 8.40
CA TYR A 321 -0.29 14.83 7.90
C TYR A 321 -0.46 13.30 7.93
N LEU A 322 -1.06 12.76 9.00
CA LEU A 322 -1.29 11.32 9.08
C LEU A 322 -2.39 10.84 8.13
N ASN A 323 -3.52 11.54 8.00
CA ASN A 323 -4.57 11.15 7.06
C ASN A 323 -4.07 11.15 5.61
N VAL A 324 -3.32 12.19 5.23
CA VAL A 324 -2.72 12.27 3.89
C VAL A 324 -1.64 11.21 3.73
N GLY A 325 -0.78 11.00 4.73
CA GLY A 325 0.25 9.97 4.70
C GLY A 325 -0.31 8.55 4.62
N GLU A 326 -1.39 8.24 5.33
CA GLU A 326 -2.08 6.95 5.24
C GLU A 326 -2.65 6.73 3.84
N ALA A 327 -3.33 7.73 3.28
CA ALA A 327 -3.87 7.65 1.93
C ALA A 327 -2.76 7.48 0.88
N MET A 328 -1.63 8.18 1.03
CA MET A 328 -0.47 8.02 0.15
C MET A 328 0.17 6.63 0.30
N GLY A 329 0.33 6.13 1.53
CA GLY A 329 0.86 4.80 1.82
C GLY A 329 0.00 3.69 1.23
N ARG A 330 -1.32 3.75 1.44
CA ARG A 330 -2.28 2.81 0.84
C ARG A 330 -2.22 2.83 -0.69
N ALA A 331 -2.26 4.01 -1.30
CA ALA A 331 -2.17 4.14 -2.75
C ALA A 331 -0.87 3.53 -3.31
N MET A 332 0.27 3.72 -2.64
CA MET A 332 1.54 3.13 -3.05
C MET A 332 1.51 1.60 -2.97
N VAL A 333 0.99 1.05 -1.87
CA VAL A 333 0.84 -0.40 -1.69
C VAL A 333 -0.09 -0.99 -2.76
N GLU A 334 -1.18 -0.30 -3.07
CA GLU A 334 -2.11 -0.73 -4.12
C GLU A 334 -1.46 -0.77 -5.51
N LEU A 335 -0.78 0.32 -5.92
CA LEU A 335 -0.06 0.38 -7.20
C LEU A 335 0.97 -0.74 -7.31
N ARG A 336 1.76 -0.99 -6.25
CA ARG A 336 2.72 -2.10 -6.23
C ARG A 336 2.04 -3.47 -6.33
N SER A 337 0.92 -3.65 -5.64
CA SER A 337 0.17 -4.90 -5.68
C SER A 337 -0.42 -5.15 -7.08
N ARG A 338 -0.80 -4.11 -7.82
CA ARG A 338 -1.20 -4.22 -9.24
C ARG A 338 0.01 -4.57 -10.11
N ALA A 339 1.13 -3.86 -9.96
CA ALA A 339 2.35 -4.12 -10.73
C ALA A 339 2.88 -5.55 -10.53
N SER A 340 2.89 -6.08 -9.30
CA SER A 340 3.29 -7.46 -9.03
C SER A 340 2.38 -8.48 -9.74
N ARG A 341 1.07 -8.23 -9.80
CA ARG A 341 0.11 -9.08 -10.54
C ARG A 341 0.28 -9.01 -12.05
N GLU A 342 0.84 -7.92 -12.57
CA GLU A 342 1.11 -7.74 -14.00
C GLU A 342 2.50 -8.25 -14.43
N ALA A 343 3.49 -8.19 -13.52
CA ALA A 343 4.85 -8.66 -13.71
C ALA A 343 5.02 -10.17 -13.49
N GLU A 344 4.01 -10.86 -12.96
CA GLU A 344 3.92 -12.31 -13.02
C GLU A 344 4.00 -12.77 -14.49
N PRO A 345 4.91 -13.69 -14.83
CA PRO A 345 5.16 -14.03 -16.23
C PRO A 345 3.87 -14.50 -16.91
N GLU A 346 3.74 -14.14 -18.19
CA GLU A 346 2.69 -14.53 -19.14
C GLU A 346 2.36 -16.04 -19.21
N ARG A 347 3.08 -16.89 -18.46
CA ARG A 347 2.74 -18.28 -18.15
C ARG A 347 1.33 -18.46 -17.56
N SER A 348 0.75 -17.43 -16.94
CA SER A 348 -0.61 -17.44 -16.37
C SER A 348 -1.73 -17.06 -17.38
N ARG A 349 -1.40 -16.50 -18.56
CA ARG A 349 -2.42 -16.03 -19.51
C ARG A 349 -3.00 -17.10 -20.43
N ASN A 350 -2.57 -18.35 -20.32
CA ASN A 350 -3.11 -19.44 -21.13
C ASN A 350 -3.25 -20.76 -20.33
N GLY A 351 -4.24 -20.82 -19.43
CA GLY A 351 -4.74 -22.08 -18.87
C GLY A 351 -5.27 -22.01 -17.44
N GLY A 352 -6.57 -21.75 -17.28
CA GLY A 352 -7.31 -21.90 -16.01
C GLY A 352 -7.55 -20.59 -15.26
N LYS A 353 -8.82 -20.21 -15.04
CA LYS A 353 -9.17 -19.18 -14.05
C LYS A 353 -9.13 -19.84 -12.67
N THR A 354 -8.53 -19.17 -11.69
CA THR A 354 -8.80 -19.47 -10.28
C THR A 354 -10.31 -19.38 -10.03
N SER A 355 -10.91 -20.43 -9.48
CA SER A 355 -12.35 -20.47 -9.20
C SER A 355 -12.63 -20.86 -7.76
N VAL A 356 -13.76 -20.35 -7.24
CA VAL A 356 -14.33 -20.85 -5.99
C VAL A 356 -15.66 -21.48 -6.34
N GLU A 357 -15.71 -22.80 -6.24
CA GLU A 357 -16.85 -23.59 -6.68
C GLU A 357 -17.52 -24.29 -5.51
N ARG A 358 -18.83 -24.49 -5.63
CA ARG A 358 -19.57 -25.32 -4.68
C ARG A 358 -19.71 -26.70 -5.29
N GLU A 359 -19.05 -27.66 -4.68
CA GLU A 359 -19.09 -29.05 -5.12
C GLU A 359 -19.99 -29.91 -4.24
N ARG A 360 -20.45 -31.02 -4.82
CA ARG A 360 -21.41 -31.95 -4.26
C ARG A 360 -20.94 -33.38 -4.49
N TRP A 361 -21.01 -34.19 -3.45
CA TRP A 361 -20.77 -35.63 -3.52
C TRP A 361 -21.94 -36.38 -2.89
N GLU A 362 -22.20 -37.57 -3.41
CA GLU A 362 -23.06 -38.55 -2.75
C GLU A 362 -22.20 -39.39 -1.81
N VAL A 363 -22.55 -39.42 -0.52
CA VAL A 363 -21.88 -40.21 0.51
C VAL A 363 -22.92 -41.02 1.25
N ASP A 364 -22.88 -42.34 1.08
CA ASP A 364 -23.81 -43.30 1.68
C ASP A 364 -25.30 -42.93 1.47
N GLY A 365 -25.62 -42.44 0.27
CA GLY A 365 -26.98 -42.04 -0.12
C GLY A 365 -27.38 -40.63 0.32
N PHE A 366 -26.47 -39.85 0.90
CA PHE A 366 -26.71 -38.45 1.29
C PHE A 366 -25.85 -37.47 0.48
N GLU A 367 -26.44 -36.35 0.08
CA GLU A 367 -25.69 -35.26 -0.52
C GLU A 367 -24.83 -34.55 0.53
N ARG A 368 -23.54 -34.44 0.26
CA ARG A 368 -22.56 -33.67 1.04
C ARG A 368 -21.97 -32.58 0.16
N THR A 369 -21.68 -31.40 0.73
CA THR A 369 -21.21 -30.24 -0.04
C THR A 369 -19.94 -29.64 0.54
N ALA A 370 -19.12 -29.03 -0.32
CA ALA A 370 -17.97 -28.22 0.08
C ALA A 370 -17.87 -26.96 -0.80
N LEU A 371 -17.15 -25.95 -0.31
CA LEU A 371 -16.58 -24.93 -1.17
C LEU A 371 -15.15 -25.32 -1.50
N ILE A 372 -14.78 -25.31 -2.77
CA ILE A 372 -13.41 -25.59 -3.22
C ILE A 372 -12.84 -24.33 -3.83
N HIS A 373 -11.66 -23.94 -3.36
CA HIS A 373 -10.78 -23.04 -4.09
C HIS A 373 -9.89 -23.88 -5.01
N LEU A 374 -10.00 -23.65 -6.31
CA LEU A 374 -9.14 -24.27 -7.31
C LEU A 374 -8.10 -23.26 -7.79
N PRO A 375 -6.79 -23.56 -7.65
CA PRO A 375 -5.74 -22.77 -8.25
C PRO A 375 -5.80 -22.91 -9.78
N PRO A 376 -5.22 -21.97 -10.54
CA PRO A 376 -5.08 -22.12 -11.97
C PRO A 376 -4.09 -23.26 -12.27
N LEU A 377 -4.61 -24.41 -12.71
CA LEU A 377 -3.79 -25.59 -13.04
C LEU A 377 -3.64 -25.75 -14.56
N THR A 378 -2.42 -26.00 -15.01
CA THR A 378 -2.16 -26.42 -16.40
C THR A 378 -2.48 -27.91 -16.60
N PRO A 379 -2.82 -28.36 -17.83
CA PRO A 379 -3.12 -29.78 -18.06
C PRO A 379 -1.96 -30.70 -17.66
N GLY A 380 -2.22 -31.63 -16.73
CA GLY A 380 -1.22 -32.56 -16.19
C GLY A 380 -0.47 -32.05 -14.96
N GLU A 381 -0.76 -30.82 -14.51
CA GLU A 381 -0.23 -30.27 -13.26
C GLU A 381 -1.04 -30.74 -12.05
N GLN A 382 -0.33 -31.03 -10.97
CA GLN A 382 -0.88 -31.45 -9.69
C GLN A 382 -0.55 -30.40 -8.64
N ALA A 383 -1.51 -30.11 -7.76
CA ALA A 383 -1.36 -29.14 -6.68
C ALA A 383 -1.42 -29.80 -5.29
N PRO A 384 -0.82 -29.16 -4.27
CA PRO A 384 -1.09 -29.46 -2.87
C PRO A 384 -2.59 -29.36 -2.56
N LEU A 385 -3.09 -30.21 -1.67
CA LEU A 385 -4.49 -30.23 -1.25
C LEU A 385 -4.61 -29.97 0.25
N VAL A 386 -5.46 -29.04 0.65
CA VAL A 386 -5.74 -28.74 2.07
C VAL A 386 -7.23 -28.90 2.35
N PHE A 387 -7.57 -29.78 3.30
CA PHE A 387 -8.91 -29.84 3.89
C PHE A 387 -9.02 -28.94 5.12
N ALA A 388 -9.97 -28.01 5.11
CA ALA A 388 -10.19 -27.03 6.17
C ALA A 388 -11.55 -27.24 6.86
N TRP A 389 -11.52 -27.78 8.08
CA TRP A 389 -12.71 -28.18 8.85
C TRP A 389 -13.16 -27.10 9.83
N HIS A 390 -14.37 -26.56 9.61
CA HIS A 390 -14.93 -25.53 10.49
C HIS A 390 -15.30 -26.06 11.88
N GLY A 391 -15.35 -25.19 12.89
CA GLY A 391 -15.79 -25.56 14.24
C GLY A 391 -17.29 -25.87 14.35
N HIS A 392 -17.73 -26.36 15.52
CA HIS A 392 -19.14 -26.71 15.79
C HIS A 392 -20.05 -25.47 15.66
N GLY A 393 -21.15 -25.60 14.93
CA GLY A 393 -22.03 -24.49 14.55
C GLY A 393 -21.51 -23.59 13.42
N GLY A 394 -20.34 -23.89 12.86
CA GLY A 394 -19.76 -23.18 11.73
C GLY A 394 -20.38 -23.54 10.37
N THR A 395 -19.97 -22.83 9.34
CA THR A 395 -20.33 -23.14 7.94
C THR A 395 -19.11 -23.09 7.05
N ALA A 396 -19.13 -23.84 5.95
CA ALA A 396 -18.09 -23.82 4.93
C ALA A 396 -17.78 -22.39 4.46
N ARG A 397 -18.83 -21.60 4.15
CA ARG A 397 -18.69 -20.20 3.71
C ARG A 397 -18.11 -19.30 4.79
N GLY A 398 -18.53 -19.47 6.04
CA GLY A 398 -17.97 -18.71 7.17
C GLY A 398 -16.49 -18.98 7.33
N PHE A 399 -16.09 -20.25 7.28
CA PHE A 399 -14.71 -20.67 7.49
C PHE A 399 -13.81 -20.31 6.30
N PHE A 400 -14.29 -20.45 5.06
CA PHE A 400 -13.62 -19.96 3.86
C PHE A 400 -13.24 -18.47 3.95
N ARG A 401 -14.16 -17.63 4.45
CA ARG A 401 -13.92 -16.18 4.57
C ARG A 401 -12.94 -15.83 5.70
N ASN A 402 -13.05 -16.54 6.82
CA ASN A 402 -12.33 -16.18 8.04
C ASN A 402 -10.92 -16.79 8.09
N LEU A 403 -10.74 -18.03 7.60
CA LEU A 403 -9.43 -18.69 7.62
C LEU A 403 -8.57 -18.27 6.43
N GLY A 404 -9.16 -18.16 5.24
CA GLY A 404 -8.51 -17.54 4.09
C GLY A 404 -7.21 -18.20 3.61
N ILE A 405 -7.04 -19.52 3.76
CA ILE A 405 -5.81 -20.25 3.37
C ILE A 405 -5.43 -19.93 1.92
N GLN A 406 -6.41 -19.90 1.02
CA GLN A 406 -6.22 -19.59 -0.40
C GLN A 406 -5.59 -18.22 -0.67
N LYS A 407 -5.58 -17.30 0.29
CA LYS A 407 -4.90 -16.00 0.16
C LYS A 407 -3.41 -16.09 0.46
N HIS A 408 -3.02 -17.06 1.29
CA HIS A 408 -1.64 -17.25 1.75
C HIS A 408 -0.93 -18.39 1.02
N TRP A 409 -1.70 -19.31 0.43
CA TRP A 409 -1.22 -20.39 -0.42
C TRP A 409 -2.10 -20.52 -1.68
N PRO A 410 -1.99 -19.58 -2.63
CA PRO A 410 -2.87 -19.52 -3.80
C PRO A 410 -2.67 -20.67 -4.80
N GLU A 411 -1.58 -21.44 -4.70
CA GLU A 411 -1.28 -22.60 -5.53
C GLU A 411 -1.92 -23.91 -4.99
N ALA A 412 -2.46 -23.90 -3.77
CA ALA A 412 -3.08 -25.08 -3.18
C ALA A 412 -4.56 -25.18 -3.55
N ILE A 413 -5.03 -26.41 -3.80
CA ILE A 413 -6.46 -26.71 -3.76
C ILE A 413 -6.89 -26.66 -2.30
N VAL A 414 -7.88 -25.83 -1.97
CA VAL A 414 -8.40 -25.73 -0.60
C VAL A 414 -9.86 -26.11 -0.56
N VAL A 415 -10.17 -27.18 0.16
CA VAL A 415 -11.53 -27.68 0.34
C VAL A 415 -12.04 -27.25 1.70
N TYR A 416 -13.20 -26.60 1.71
CA TYR A 416 -13.95 -26.19 2.89
C TYR A 416 -15.27 -26.98 2.97
N PRO A 417 -15.29 -28.17 3.59
CA PRO A 417 -16.48 -29.00 3.66
C PRO A 417 -17.56 -28.40 4.57
N GLN A 418 -18.83 -28.69 4.28
CA GLN A 418 -19.95 -28.33 5.15
C GLN A 418 -20.31 -29.49 6.08
N GLY A 419 -20.20 -29.25 7.39
CA GLY A 419 -20.57 -30.20 8.44
C GLY A 419 -22.07 -30.42 8.54
N LEU A 420 -22.46 -31.62 8.96
CA LEU A 420 -23.85 -32.02 9.21
C LEU A 420 -24.24 -31.76 10.68
N PRO A 421 -25.55 -31.68 11.00
CA PRO A 421 -26.01 -31.66 12.39
C PRO A 421 -25.34 -32.78 13.20
N THR A 422 -24.57 -32.39 14.22
CA THR A 422 -23.70 -33.28 15.00
C THR A 422 -23.89 -33.01 16.48
N ARG A 423 -24.11 -34.06 17.27
CA ARG A 423 -24.29 -33.92 18.71
C ARG A 423 -22.95 -33.72 19.39
N THR A 424 -22.84 -32.69 20.23
CA THR A 424 -21.70 -32.52 21.15
C THR A 424 -22.20 -32.55 22.58
N LYS A 425 -21.55 -33.33 23.46
CA LYS A 425 -22.05 -33.56 24.82
C LYS A 425 -22.13 -32.28 25.68
N LEU A 426 -21.27 -31.29 25.40
CA LEU A 426 -21.12 -30.09 26.22
C LEU A 426 -21.88 -28.87 25.69
N THR A 427 -21.93 -28.68 24.36
CA THR A 427 -22.37 -27.42 23.74
C THR A 427 -23.61 -27.55 22.87
N ASP A 428 -23.95 -28.76 22.42
CA ASP A 428 -25.13 -29.03 21.58
C ASP A 428 -25.61 -30.48 21.79
N PRO A 429 -26.18 -30.79 22.96
CA PRO A 429 -26.61 -32.14 23.31
C PRO A 429 -27.79 -32.64 22.47
N GLU A 430 -28.46 -31.76 21.73
CA GLU A 430 -29.53 -32.11 20.79
C GLU A 430 -29.02 -32.28 19.35
N GLY A 431 -27.76 -31.91 19.07
CA GLY A 431 -27.10 -32.08 17.79
C GLY A 431 -27.70 -31.29 16.64
N ARG A 432 -28.24 -30.11 16.92
CA ARG A 432 -28.94 -29.27 15.91
C ARG A 432 -27.99 -28.48 15.03
N ARG A 433 -26.74 -28.30 15.44
CA ARG A 433 -25.75 -27.48 14.75
C ARG A 433 -24.76 -28.34 13.97
N SER A 434 -24.23 -27.77 12.90
CA SER A 434 -23.25 -28.39 12.00
C SER A 434 -21.94 -28.70 12.72
N GLY A 435 -21.39 -29.88 12.48
CA GLY A 435 -20.11 -30.32 13.03
C GLY A 435 -19.65 -31.63 12.38
N TRP A 436 -18.71 -32.28 13.04
CA TRP A 436 -18.03 -33.49 12.55
C TRP A 436 -18.03 -34.59 13.61
N ALA A 437 -18.24 -35.83 13.18
CA ALA A 437 -18.09 -37.02 14.01
C ALA A 437 -16.60 -37.31 14.26
N SER A 438 -16.14 -37.07 15.49
CA SER A 438 -14.75 -37.28 15.93
C SER A 438 -14.54 -38.60 16.68
N ASP A 439 -15.46 -39.56 16.53
CA ASP A 439 -15.33 -40.88 17.13
C ASP A 439 -14.31 -41.73 16.35
N VAL A 440 -13.47 -42.49 17.08
CA VAL A 440 -12.34 -43.31 16.58
C VAL A 440 -12.68 -44.80 16.81
N GLY A 441 -12.31 -45.70 15.90
CA GLY A 441 -12.53 -47.16 16.00
C GLY A 441 -13.34 -47.78 14.85
N ASP A 442 -13.61 -49.09 14.95
CA ASP A 442 -14.14 -49.95 13.86
C ASP A 442 -15.60 -49.67 13.41
N GLY A 443 -16.25 -48.64 13.95
CA GLY A 443 -17.61 -48.25 13.60
C GLY A 443 -17.69 -47.37 12.34
N PRO A 444 -18.86 -47.30 11.67
CA PRO A 444 -19.03 -46.42 10.52
C PRO A 444 -18.95 -44.94 10.93
N ASN A 445 -18.00 -44.19 10.37
CA ASN A 445 -17.88 -42.75 10.54
C ASN A 445 -18.18 -42.01 9.21
N ARG A 446 -19.33 -41.33 9.18
CA ARG A 446 -19.85 -40.63 7.98
C ARG A 446 -18.92 -39.52 7.47
N ASP A 447 -18.14 -38.91 8.36
CA ASP A 447 -17.30 -37.77 8.02
C ASP A 447 -15.91 -38.23 7.54
N LEU A 448 -15.38 -39.33 8.09
CA LEU A 448 -14.25 -40.03 7.49
C LEU A 448 -14.58 -40.52 6.09
N ARG A 449 -15.78 -41.08 5.88
CA ARG A 449 -16.21 -41.52 4.55
C ARG A 449 -16.34 -40.34 3.58
N PHE A 450 -16.81 -39.19 4.04
CA PHE A 450 -16.88 -37.98 3.21
C PHE A 450 -15.49 -37.47 2.80
N PHE A 451 -14.52 -37.46 3.72
CA PHE A 451 -13.12 -37.19 3.39
C PHE A 451 -12.60 -38.16 2.32
N ASP A 452 -12.84 -39.46 2.49
CA ASP A 452 -12.36 -40.48 1.55
C ASP A 452 -12.91 -40.24 0.15
N VAL A 453 -14.22 -39.98 0.02
CA VAL A 453 -14.88 -39.70 -1.26
C VAL A 453 -14.36 -38.43 -1.93
N MET A 454 -14.19 -37.33 -1.17
CA MET A 454 -13.64 -36.08 -1.73
C MET A 454 -12.20 -36.28 -2.20
N LEU A 455 -11.36 -36.95 -1.41
CA LEU A 455 -9.95 -37.14 -1.74
C LEU A 455 -9.79 -38.10 -2.93
N GLU A 456 -10.55 -39.18 -2.99
CA GLU A 456 -10.54 -40.12 -4.13
C GLU A 456 -10.95 -39.43 -5.44
N ASP A 457 -12.00 -38.60 -5.41
CA ASP A 457 -12.45 -37.85 -6.58
C ASP A 457 -11.41 -36.81 -7.03
N LEU A 458 -10.90 -35.98 -6.11
CA LEU A 458 -9.92 -34.94 -6.47
C LEU A 458 -8.58 -35.52 -6.97
N VAL A 459 -8.12 -36.62 -6.39
CA VAL A 459 -6.95 -37.37 -6.89
C VAL A 459 -7.28 -38.04 -8.23
N GLY A 460 -8.47 -38.62 -8.38
CA GLY A 460 -8.91 -39.27 -9.62
C GLY A 460 -9.04 -38.32 -10.80
N ARG A 461 -9.32 -37.04 -10.55
CA ARG A 461 -9.27 -35.95 -11.54
C ARG A 461 -7.85 -35.61 -12.00
N GLY A 462 -6.82 -36.12 -11.32
CA GLY A 462 -5.42 -35.91 -11.65
C GLY A 462 -4.88 -34.52 -11.31
N ILE A 463 -5.58 -33.76 -10.47
CA ILE A 463 -5.26 -32.36 -10.12
C ILE A 463 -4.58 -32.22 -8.75
N VAL A 464 -4.51 -33.29 -7.96
CA VAL A 464 -3.91 -33.32 -6.62
C VAL A 464 -2.62 -34.13 -6.66
N ASP A 465 -1.57 -33.62 -6.03
CA ASP A 465 -0.39 -34.41 -5.69
C ASP A 465 -0.71 -35.24 -4.42
N PRO A 466 -0.79 -36.58 -4.53
CA PRO A 466 -1.20 -37.43 -3.41
C PRO A 466 -0.20 -37.43 -2.25
N GLU A 467 1.04 -36.98 -2.43
CA GLU A 467 2.04 -36.85 -1.36
C GLU A 467 1.89 -35.52 -0.58
N LEU A 468 1.13 -34.56 -1.12
CA LEU A 468 0.95 -33.21 -0.57
C LEU A 468 -0.49 -32.95 -0.13
N VAL A 469 -1.04 -33.87 0.66
CA VAL A 469 -2.40 -33.76 1.23
C VAL A 469 -2.34 -33.37 2.70
N TYR A 470 -3.02 -32.28 3.06
CA TYR A 470 -3.00 -31.69 4.39
C TYR A 470 -4.41 -31.57 4.97
N SER A 471 -4.52 -31.56 6.30
CA SER A 471 -5.78 -31.33 6.99
C SER A 471 -5.60 -30.32 8.11
N THR A 472 -6.52 -29.38 8.27
CA THR A 472 -6.50 -28.41 9.38
C THR A 472 -7.92 -28.07 9.82
N GLY A 473 -8.09 -27.62 11.06
CA GLY A 473 -9.42 -27.29 11.55
C GLY A 473 -9.43 -26.56 12.89
N HIS A 474 -10.56 -25.93 13.21
CA HIS A 474 -10.74 -25.19 14.45
C HIS A 474 -11.75 -25.88 15.38
N SER A 475 -11.46 -25.96 16.68
CA SER A 475 -12.35 -26.53 17.71
C SER A 475 -12.82 -27.96 17.35
N ASN A 476 -14.12 -28.22 17.19
CA ASN A 476 -14.62 -29.53 16.71
C ASN A 476 -14.00 -29.96 15.37
N GLY A 477 -13.72 -29.03 14.46
CA GLY A 477 -12.99 -29.31 13.22
C GLY A 477 -11.53 -29.69 13.47
N GLY A 478 -10.88 -29.09 14.46
CA GLY A 478 -9.53 -29.50 14.88
C GLY A 478 -9.53 -30.90 15.52
N GLY A 479 -10.55 -31.21 16.33
CA GLY A 479 -10.76 -32.57 16.83
C GLY A 479 -10.94 -33.60 15.72
N PHE A 480 -11.66 -33.22 14.65
CA PHE A 480 -11.79 -34.07 13.47
C PHE A 480 -10.49 -34.21 12.67
N THR A 481 -9.67 -33.16 12.56
CA THR A 481 -8.31 -33.25 12.00
C THR A 481 -7.46 -34.29 12.72
N TYR A 482 -7.51 -34.35 14.06
CA TYR A 482 -6.82 -35.41 14.82
C TYR A 482 -7.42 -36.80 14.59
N THR A 483 -8.74 -36.89 14.37
CA THR A 483 -9.41 -38.15 13.99
C THR A 483 -8.89 -38.66 12.65
N LEU A 484 -8.76 -37.76 11.66
CA LEU A 484 -8.15 -38.07 10.36
C LEU A 484 -6.69 -38.50 10.49
N LEU A 485 -5.89 -37.86 11.36
CA LEU A 485 -4.52 -38.29 11.61
C LEU A 485 -4.47 -39.75 12.12
N MET A 486 -5.36 -40.12 13.03
CA MET A 486 -5.39 -41.47 13.60
C MET A 486 -5.89 -42.53 12.61
N GLU A 487 -6.93 -42.23 11.85
CA GLU A 487 -7.65 -43.20 11.02
C GLU A 487 -7.22 -43.20 9.54
N ARG A 488 -6.61 -42.10 9.08
CA ARG A 488 -6.22 -41.83 7.68
C ARG A 488 -4.84 -41.16 7.57
N GLY A 489 -4.01 -41.25 8.61
CA GLY A 489 -2.71 -40.58 8.65
C GLY A 489 -1.76 -40.98 7.51
N ASN A 490 -1.88 -42.19 6.98
CA ASN A 490 -1.14 -42.63 5.80
C ASN A 490 -1.55 -41.94 4.48
N ARG A 491 -2.63 -41.15 4.49
CA ARG A 491 -3.11 -40.34 3.36
C ARG A 491 -2.82 -38.84 3.55
N LEU A 492 -2.10 -38.47 4.60
CA LEU A 492 -1.87 -37.07 4.98
C LEU A 492 -0.36 -36.82 5.14
N GLY A 493 0.15 -35.80 4.46
CA GLY A 493 1.52 -35.32 4.62
C GLY A 493 1.74 -34.56 5.93
N ALA A 494 0.72 -33.81 6.41
CA ALA A 494 0.70 -33.20 7.73
C ALA A 494 -0.73 -32.81 8.18
N VAL A 495 -0.88 -32.53 9.49
CA VAL A 495 -2.11 -32.00 10.09
C VAL A 495 -1.89 -30.78 10.98
#